data_AF-A0AA40TS35-F1
#
_entry.id   AF-A0AA40TS35-F1
#
_cell.length_a   1.000
_cell.length_b   1.000
_cell.length_c   1.000
_cell.angle_alpha   90.00
_cell.angle_beta   90.00
_cell.angle_gamma   90.00
#
_symmetry.space_group_name_H-M   'P 1'
#
loop_
_entity.id
_entity.type
_entity.pdbx_description
1 polymer ?
#
loop_
_entity_poly.entity_id
_entity_poly.type
_entity_poly.pdbx_seq_one_letter_code
_entity_poly.pdbx_strand_id
1 'polypeptide(L)'
;MVKARLTQQDFKLYFEVDNPNDSDLFVRGLNYKISLNDVVLADDQFSDWFFVDAHSRKTFVVPVRTNLWRYAKYIAQLLKKPDELIHYRLEGKLKTGMLFRHNVRIGKTGDVAPEELIQRK
;
A
#
# COMPACT_ATOMS: atom_id res chain seq x y z
N MET A 1 -9.23 3.77 -33.14
CA MET A 1 -8.81 2.66 -32.25
C MET A 1 -8.66 3.21 -30.83
N VAL A 2 -9.61 2.94 -29.94
CA VAL A 2 -9.51 3.36 -28.54
C VAL A 2 -8.70 2.30 -27.79
N LYS A 3 -7.39 2.52 -27.61
CA LYS A 3 -6.59 1.75 -26.65
C LYS A 3 -6.95 2.24 -25.25
N ALA A 4 -8.00 1.68 -24.68
CA ALA A 4 -8.32 1.91 -23.29
C ALA A 4 -7.16 1.35 -22.44
N ARG A 5 -6.48 2.19 -21.66
CA ARG A 5 -5.52 1.80 -20.62
C ARG A 5 -6.27 1.17 -19.43
N LEU A 6 -7.12 0.18 -19.69
CA LEU A 6 -7.94 -0.52 -18.67
C LEU A 6 -7.11 -1.51 -17.83
N THR A 7 -5.83 -1.69 -18.15
CA THR A 7 -4.98 -2.78 -17.65
C THR A 7 -4.09 -2.41 -16.46
N GLN A 8 -4.20 -1.21 -15.90
CA GLN A 8 -3.43 -0.82 -14.72
C GLN A 8 -4.39 -0.21 -13.71
N GLN A 9 -4.59 -0.92 -12.60
CA GLN A 9 -5.38 -0.37 -11.51
C GLN A 9 -4.43 0.46 -10.64
N ASP A 10 -4.55 1.77 -10.78
CA ASP A 10 -3.85 2.74 -9.96
C ASP A 10 -4.63 2.89 -8.64
N PHE A 11 -4.05 2.41 -7.56
CA PHE A 11 -4.57 2.64 -6.21
C PHE A 11 -3.83 3.80 -5.56
N LYS A 12 -4.51 4.48 -4.65
CA LYS A 12 -3.89 5.48 -3.77
C LYS A 12 -3.89 4.93 -2.37
N LEU A 13 -2.70 4.72 -1.81
CA LEU A 13 -2.56 4.42 -0.39
C LEU A 13 -2.32 5.71 0.37
N TYR A 14 -3.13 5.93 1.40
CA TYR A 14 -3.03 7.06 2.30
C TYR A 14 -2.28 6.61 3.54
N PHE A 15 -1.13 7.23 3.80
CA PHE A 15 -0.32 6.97 4.97
C PHE A 15 -0.32 8.20 5.86
N GLU A 16 -0.62 8.01 7.12
CA GLU A 16 -0.54 9.03 8.15
C GLU A 16 0.73 8.80 8.97
N VAL A 17 1.56 9.82 9.07
CA VAL A 17 2.76 9.82 9.92
C VAL A 17 2.49 10.74 11.09
N ASP A 18 2.54 10.18 12.28
CA ASP A 18 2.52 10.90 13.54
C ASP A 18 3.98 11.08 14.02
N ASN A 19 4.40 12.33 14.22
CA ASN A 19 5.74 12.64 14.71
C ASN A 19 5.67 13.06 16.19
N PRO A 20 5.90 12.14 17.13
CA PRO A 20 5.88 12.45 18.57
C PRO A 20 7.16 13.11 19.07
N ASN A 21 8.15 13.35 18.19
CA ASN A 21 9.44 13.89 18.59
C ASN A 21 9.38 15.43 18.69
N ASP A 22 10.26 16.00 19.52
CA ASP A 22 10.45 17.44 19.66
C ASP A 22 11.15 18.11 18.44
N SER A 23 11.42 17.35 17.39
CA SER A 23 12.13 17.83 16.19
C SER A 23 11.48 17.32 14.92
N ASP A 24 11.73 18.03 13.81
CA ASP A 24 11.18 17.68 12.51
C ASP A 24 11.67 16.33 12.02
N LEU A 25 10.73 15.47 11.65
CA LEU A 25 11.00 14.17 11.07
C LEU A 25 11.15 14.30 9.56
N PHE A 26 12.39 14.16 9.08
CA PHE A 26 12.64 14.06 7.64
C PHE A 26 12.26 12.66 7.13
N VAL A 27 11.25 12.57 6.27
CA VAL A 27 10.89 11.35 5.53
C VAL A 27 11.56 11.41 4.16
N ARG A 28 12.29 10.35 3.82
CA ARG A 28 13.03 10.23 2.54
C ARG A 28 12.36 9.33 1.53
N GLY A 29 11.34 8.58 1.96
CA GLY A 29 10.62 7.65 1.10
C GLY A 29 10.15 6.41 1.85
N LEU A 30 9.49 5.53 1.11
CA LEU A 30 8.88 4.30 1.59
C LEU A 30 9.18 3.16 0.63
N ASN A 31 9.70 2.05 1.15
CA ASN A 31 9.64 0.78 0.45
C ASN A 31 8.42 0.03 0.93
N TYR A 32 7.63 -0.54 0.03
CA TYR A 32 6.39 -1.22 0.39
C TYR A 32 6.12 -2.44 -0.49
N LYS A 33 5.43 -3.41 0.10
CA LYS A 33 4.97 -4.62 -0.55
C LYS A 33 3.52 -4.90 -0.17
N ILE A 34 2.72 -5.26 -1.16
CA ILE A 34 1.31 -5.58 -1.03
C ILE A 34 1.10 -7.00 -1.53
N SER A 35 0.51 -7.83 -0.70
CA SER A 35 0.21 -9.23 -1.02
C SER A 35 -1.25 -9.55 -0.75
N LEU A 36 -1.78 -10.49 -1.53
CA LEU A 36 -3.11 -11.08 -1.38
C LEU A 36 -2.96 -12.60 -1.29
N ASN A 37 -3.26 -13.17 -0.14
CA ASN A 37 -2.79 -14.49 0.30
C ASN A 37 -1.27 -14.58 0.06
N ASP A 38 -0.83 -15.52 -0.77
CA ASP A 38 0.58 -15.73 -1.12
C ASP A 38 1.04 -14.97 -2.38
N VAL A 39 0.15 -14.19 -3.02
CA VAL A 39 0.43 -13.50 -4.28
C VAL A 39 0.86 -12.07 -4.03
N VAL A 40 2.04 -11.68 -4.53
CA VAL A 40 2.53 -10.30 -4.47
C VAL A 40 1.90 -9.48 -5.60
N LEU A 41 1.10 -8.47 -5.22
CA LEU A 41 0.41 -7.58 -6.14
C LEU A 41 1.24 -6.35 -6.53
N ALA A 42 2.06 -5.87 -5.58
CA ALA A 42 3.01 -4.77 -5.76
C ALA A 42 4.19 -4.93 -4.81
N ASP A 43 5.38 -4.58 -5.28
CA ASP A 43 6.62 -4.48 -4.50
C ASP A 43 7.42 -3.35 -5.14
N ASP A 44 7.39 -2.17 -4.50
CA ASP A 44 7.88 -0.93 -5.11
C ASP A 44 8.37 0.06 -4.05
N GLN A 45 8.89 1.20 -4.50
CA GLN A 45 9.34 2.29 -3.67
C GLN A 45 8.67 3.62 -4.04
N PHE A 46 8.39 4.42 -3.02
CA PHE A 46 7.98 5.81 -3.13
C PHE A 46 9.11 6.70 -2.61
N SER A 47 9.64 7.59 -3.44
CA SER A 47 10.88 8.33 -3.15
C SER A 47 10.68 9.81 -2.87
N ASP A 48 9.44 10.28 -2.73
CA ASP A 48 9.19 11.67 -2.39
C ASP A 48 9.63 11.93 -0.96
N TRP A 49 10.37 13.03 -0.80
CA TRP A 49 10.87 13.46 0.48
C TRP A 49 10.02 14.60 1.03
N PHE A 50 9.82 14.61 2.34
CA PHE A 50 9.07 15.65 3.03
C PHE A 50 9.43 15.69 4.52
N PHE A 51 9.16 16.82 5.16
CA PHE A 51 9.23 16.94 6.61
C PHE A 51 7.83 16.75 7.24
N VAL A 52 7.83 16.20 8.44
CA VAL A 52 6.71 16.19 9.38
C VAL A 52 7.19 16.96 10.61
N ASP A 53 6.56 18.10 10.90
CA ASP A 53 7.00 19.02 11.96
C ASP A 53 6.94 18.32 13.34
N ALA A 54 7.67 18.85 14.32
CA ALA A 54 7.61 18.37 15.72
C ALA A 54 6.17 18.32 16.25
N HIS A 55 5.82 17.26 16.99
CA HIS A 55 4.48 17.03 17.58
C HIS A 55 3.31 17.17 16.59
N SER A 56 3.56 16.84 15.32
CA SER A 56 2.58 17.03 14.25
C SER A 56 2.30 15.73 13.50
N ARG A 57 1.31 15.82 12.63
CA ARG A 57 0.86 14.71 11.80
C ARG A 57 0.76 15.14 10.35
N LYS A 58 1.17 14.24 9.46
CA LYS A 58 1.08 14.48 8.01
C LYS A 58 0.62 13.25 7.27
N THR A 59 -0.35 13.47 6.38
CA THR A 59 -0.82 12.44 5.45
C THR A 59 -0.12 12.61 4.11
N PHE A 60 0.41 11.51 3.57
CA PHE A 60 0.96 11.46 2.23
C PHE A 60 0.31 10.33 1.43
N VAL A 61 0.29 10.51 0.10
CA VAL A 61 -0.37 9.59 -0.82
C VAL A 61 0.66 8.88 -1.66
N VAL A 62 0.64 7.55 -1.63
CA VAL A 62 1.47 6.71 -2.48
C VAL A 62 0.61 6.20 -3.64
N PRO A 63 0.88 6.62 -4.88
CA PRO A 63 0.25 6.03 -6.05
C PRO A 63 0.85 4.64 -6.27
N VAL A 64 0.04 3.61 -6.06
CA VAL A 64 0.43 2.22 -6.22
C VAL A 64 -0.03 1.71 -7.57
N ARG A 65 0.93 1.24 -8.36
CA ARG A 65 0.67 0.59 -9.64
C ARG A 65 0.67 -0.91 -9.41
N THR A 66 -0.52 -1.52 -9.45
CA THR A 66 -0.64 -2.97 -9.32
C THR A 66 -0.77 -3.63 -10.68
N ASN A 67 -0.28 -4.87 -10.78
CA ASN A 67 -0.53 -5.73 -11.93
C ASN A 67 -1.58 -6.80 -11.60
N LEU A 68 -2.79 -6.37 -11.19
CA LEU A 68 -3.86 -7.31 -10.88
C LEU A 68 -4.22 -8.19 -12.09
N TRP A 69 -4.07 -7.66 -13.30
CA TRP A 69 -4.40 -8.37 -14.53
C TRP A 69 -3.54 -9.62 -14.74
N ARG A 70 -2.26 -9.58 -14.37
CA ARG A 70 -1.39 -10.76 -14.34
C ARG A 70 -1.98 -11.88 -13.48
N TYR A 71 -2.71 -11.52 -12.42
CA TYR A 71 -3.32 -12.45 -11.48
C TYR A 71 -4.85 -12.50 -11.60
N ALA A 72 -5.44 -11.98 -12.69
CA ALA A 72 -6.89 -11.83 -12.81
C ALA A 72 -7.63 -13.17 -12.69
N LYS A 73 -7.08 -14.25 -13.28
CA LYS A 73 -7.66 -15.59 -13.17
C LYS A 73 -7.68 -16.07 -11.72
N TYR A 74 -6.60 -15.84 -10.98
CA TYR A 74 -6.49 -16.24 -9.58
C TYR A 74 -7.43 -15.42 -8.70
N ILE A 75 -7.45 -14.09 -8.85
CA ILE A 75 -8.36 -13.21 -8.12
C ILE A 75 -9.81 -13.59 -8.41
N ALA A 76 -10.17 -13.87 -9.67
CA ALA A 76 -11.50 -14.34 -10.04
C ALA A 76 -11.86 -15.71 -9.42
N GLN A 77 -10.89 -16.58 -9.15
CA GLN A 77 -11.12 -17.83 -8.42
C GLN A 77 -11.38 -17.59 -6.95
N LEU A 78 -10.63 -16.68 -6.30
CA LEU A 78 -10.88 -16.28 -4.92
C LEU A 78 -12.27 -15.66 -4.78
N LEU A 79 -12.66 -14.78 -5.71
CA LEU A 79 -13.95 -14.12 -5.69
C LEU A 79 -15.16 -15.05 -5.88
N LYS A 80 -14.95 -16.24 -6.46
CA LYS A 80 -16.00 -17.27 -6.65
C LYS A 80 -16.27 -18.10 -5.41
N LYS A 81 -15.48 -17.92 -4.34
CA LYS A 81 -15.54 -18.69 -3.12
C LYS A 81 -15.99 -17.79 -1.96
N PRO A 82 -17.28 -17.43 -1.88
CA PRO A 82 -17.78 -16.41 -0.94
C PRO A 82 -17.45 -16.72 0.53
N ASP A 83 -17.35 -18.00 0.88
CA ASP A 83 -17.06 -18.46 2.24
C ASP A 83 -15.56 -18.43 2.61
N GLU A 84 -14.66 -18.24 1.64
CA GLU A 84 -13.22 -18.19 1.88
C GLU A 84 -12.75 -16.73 2.03
N LEU A 85 -12.27 -16.38 3.23
CA LEU A 85 -11.66 -15.08 3.48
C LEU A 85 -10.38 -14.91 2.66
N ILE A 86 -10.23 -13.72 2.07
CA ILE A 86 -9.02 -13.35 1.34
C ILE A 86 -8.13 -12.55 2.28
N HIS A 87 -6.96 -13.09 2.62
CA HIS A 87 -5.98 -12.42 3.46
C HIS A 87 -5.24 -11.35 2.66
N TYR A 88 -5.09 -10.15 3.19
CA TYR A 88 -4.25 -9.12 2.61
C TYR A 88 -3.15 -8.69 3.58
N ARG A 89 -2.01 -8.32 3.01
CA ARG A 89 -0.86 -7.81 3.75
C ARG A 89 -0.25 -6.62 3.03
N LEU A 90 -0.16 -5.50 3.74
CA LEU A 90 0.70 -4.37 3.43
C LEU A 90 1.86 -4.39 4.41
N GLU A 91 3.07 -4.40 3.91
CA GLU A 91 4.29 -4.30 4.72
C GLU A 91 5.22 -3.25 4.09
N GLY A 92 6.05 -2.61 4.91
CA GLY A 92 6.95 -1.59 4.39
C GLY A 92 7.97 -1.08 5.38
N LYS A 93 8.84 -0.22 4.86
CA LYS A 93 9.92 0.42 5.59
C LYS A 93 9.96 1.89 5.21
N LEU A 94 9.48 2.74 6.11
CA LEU A 94 9.54 4.19 6.00
C LEU A 94 10.97 4.64 6.34
N LYS A 95 11.64 5.27 5.37
CA LYS A 95 13.00 5.78 5.52
C LYS A 95 12.94 7.18 6.13
N THR A 96 13.53 7.36 7.31
CA THR A 96 13.50 8.64 8.02
C THR A 96 14.91 9.16 8.33
N GLY A 97 15.01 10.40 8.80
CA GLY A 97 16.24 11.08 9.21
C GLY A 97 17.26 11.28 8.08
N MET A 98 18.41 11.87 8.41
CA MET A 98 19.51 12.11 7.44
C MET A 98 20.45 10.91 7.27
N LEU A 99 20.35 9.90 8.14
CA LEU A 99 21.25 8.73 8.17
C LEU A 99 20.47 7.43 7.85
N PHE A 100 21.12 6.50 7.12
CA PHE A 100 20.54 5.22 6.69
C PHE A 100 19.97 4.31 7.79
N ARG A 101 20.25 4.57 9.08
CA ARG A 101 19.82 3.75 10.21
C ARG A 101 18.39 4.02 10.69
N HIS A 102 17.84 5.21 10.45
CA HIS A 102 16.50 5.56 10.93
C HIS A 102 15.46 5.07 9.93
N ASN A 103 14.85 3.93 10.24
CA ASN A 103 13.77 3.39 9.44
C ASN A 103 12.69 2.83 10.35
N VAL A 104 11.44 3.13 10.02
CA VAL A 104 10.26 2.63 10.73
C VAL A 104 9.65 1.51 9.90
N ARG A 105 9.44 0.33 10.50
CA ARG A 105 8.69 -0.74 9.85
C ARG A 105 7.20 -0.41 9.96
N ILE A 106 6.49 -0.53 8.85
CA ILE A 106 5.04 -0.36 8.80
C ILE A 106 4.41 -1.67 8.34
N GLY A 107 3.22 -1.97 8.85
CA GLY A 107 2.51 -3.20 8.53
C GLY A 107 1.03 -3.06 8.80
N LYS A 108 0.21 -3.56 7.88
CA LYS A 108 -1.23 -3.75 8.06
C LYS A 108 -1.63 -5.07 7.41
N THR A 109 -2.25 -5.93 8.20
CA THR A 109 -2.84 -7.19 7.73
C THR A 109 -4.32 -7.18 8.02
N GLY A 110 -5.08 -7.93 7.25
CA GLY A 110 -6.47 -8.21 7.54
C GLY A 110 -7.02 -9.21 6.56
N ASP A 111 -8.31 -9.48 6.72
CA ASP A 111 -9.04 -10.43 5.90
C ASP A 111 -10.24 -9.69 5.30
N VAL A 112 -10.58 -10.03 4.06
CA VAL A 112 -11.73 -9.45 3.36
C VAL A 112 -12.56 -10.57 2.76
N ALA A 113 -13.87 -10.54 3.01
CA ALA A 113 -14.78 -11.47 2.36
C ALA A 113 -14.94 -11.08 0.89
N PRO A 114 -14.98 -12.04 -0.06
CA PRO A 114 -15.24 -11.75 -1.47
C PRO A 114 -16.46 -10.87 -1.74
N GLU A 115 -17.52 -11.04 -0.95
CA GLU A 115 -18.75 -10.28 -1.06
C GLU A 115 -18.54 -8.77 -0.81
N GLU A 116 -17.64 -8.42 0.11
CA GLU A 116 -17.27 -7.03 0.40
C GLU A 116 -16.50 -6.36 -0.74
N LEU A 117 -15.82 -7.16 -1.58
CA LEU A 117 -15.08 -6.67 -2.75
C LEU A 117 -15.97 -6.47 -3.98
N ILE A 118 -17.06 -7.23 -4.10
CA ILE A 118 -17.98 -7.19 -5.24
C ILE A 118 -19.11 -6.18 -5.00
N GLN A 119 -19.47 -5.89 -3.75
CA GLN A 119 -20.47 -4.88 -3.43
C GLN A 119 -19.95 -3.45 -3.62
N ARG A 120 -20.10 -2.95 -4.85
CA ARG A 120 -20.39 -1.53 -5.10
C ARG A 120 -21.71 -1.44 -5.85
N LYS A 121 -22.75 -0.97 -5.16
CA LYS A 121 -23.87 -0.30 -5.82
C LYS A 121 -23.41 1.07 -6.32
#